data_AF-A0A3E1HF20-F1
#
_entry.id   AF-A0A3E1HF20-F1
#
_cell.length_a   1.000
_cell.length_b   1.000
_cell.length_c   1.000
_cell.angle_alpha   90.00
_cell.angle_beta   90.00
_cell.angle_gamma   90.00
#
_symmetry.space_group_name_H-M   'P 1'
#
loop_
_entity.id
_entity.type
_entity.pdbx_description
1 polymer ?
#
loop_
_entity_poly.entity_id
_entity_poly.type
_entity_poly.pdbx_seq_one_letter_code
_entity_poly.pdbx_strand_id
1 'polypeptide(L)'
;MDFMKNYIAGFFIRPVYIGAFFLCLMPIFATLYFFIGGSEFNNNPSDFWTFLYFSIVTITTLGFGDIYPVTLLTKLLVAFEVIMGALCAGLFLNACSYTISERSAQAERTKQNFEEKLKHFKTSQALMLNQDSIVSYHLKLYVLRVWTVCTPITGRVDYSFDSMLGLNGAEKFKFSFNDIRDLHKPSLLRKDSFQTSAVVAYFKELHLLISAIKDMMNFAPMREWPSLQTACLEFIYTSNSLDCSEIIIKGESTTAGDVTLGAFAAEIISESTEDPKLENTGNIVDPYINLYFLLKYSLDFCAHYRTEIDKIVNDTGPTE
;
A
#
# COMPACT_ATOMS: atom_id res chain seq x y z
N MET A 1 13.09 -38.82 -18.47
CA MET A 1 11.96 -38.95 -19.42
C MET A 1 11.02 -37.76 -19.33
N ASP A 2 10.78 -37.19 -18.15
CA ASP A 2 9.90 -36.01 -17.97
C ASP A 2 10.40 -34.69 -18.58
N PHE A 3 11.72 -34.48 -18.64
CA PHE A 3 12.28 -33.27 -19.26
C PHE A 3 12.03 -33.20 -20.77
N MET A 4 12.23 -34.31 -21.49
CA MET A 4 11.87 -34.41 -22.91
C MET A 4 10.36 -34.30 -23.12
N LYS A 5 9.55 -34.86 -22.21
CA LYS A 5 8.09 -34.81 -22.29
C LYS A 5 7.57 -33.36 -22.18
N ASN A 6 8.15 -32.56 -21.28
CA ASN A 6 7.82 -31.14 -21.13
C ASN A 6 8.31 -30.30 -22.33
N TYR A 7 9.45 -30.65 -22.93
CA TYR A 7 9.96 -29.95 -24.13
C TYR A 7 9.15 -30.27 -25.38
N ILE A 8 8.77 -31.54 -25.57
CA ILE A 8 7.91 -31.99 -26.67
C ILE A 8 6.50 -31.43 -26.48
N ALA A 9 5.95 -31.45 -25.27
CA ALA A 9 4.66 -30.80 -24.98
C ALA A 9 4.73 -29.28 -25.23
N GLY A 10 5.78 -28.60 -24.75
CA GLY A 10 6.04 -27.18 -25.00
C GLY A 10 6.15 -26.81 -26.48
N PHE A 11 6.75 -27.69 -27.28
CA PHE A 11 6.90 -27.52 -28.73
C PHE A 11 5.56 -27.54 -29.47
N PHE A 12 4.63 -28.41 -29.07
CA PHE A 12 3.28 -28.47 -29.68
C PHE A 12 2.27 -27.47 -29.08
N ILE A 13 2.60 -26.75 -28.00
CA ILE A 13 1.69 -25.77 -27.37
C ILE A 13 1.60 -24.47 -28.17
N ARG A 14 2.67 -24.06 -28.88
CA ARG A 14 2.63 -22.82 -29.66
C ARG A 14 2.09 -23.09 -31.06
N PRO A 15 0.94 -22.49 -31.45
CA PRO A 15 0.29 -22.77 -32.73
C PRO A 15 1.19 -22.48 -33.93
N VAL A 16 2.13 -21.53 -33.79
CA VAL A 16 3.12 -21.16 -34.82
C VAL A 16 3.93 -22.37 -35.31
N TYR A 17 4.35 -23.27 -34.42
CA TYR A 17 5.17 -24.42 -34.82
C TYR A 17 4.37 -25.48 -35.57
N ILE A 18 3.13 -25.73 -35.14
CA ILE A 18 2.23 -26.67 -35.84
C ILE A 18 1.87 -26.12 -37.22
N GLY A 19 1.59 -24.82 -37.33
CA GLY A 19 1.32 -24.17 -38.61
C GLY A 19 2.52 -24.25 -39.56
N ALA A 20 3.73 -24.00 -39.06
CA ALA A 20 4.96 -24.14 -39.86
C ALA A 20 5.18 -25.60 -40.32
N PHE A 21 4.96 -26.58 -39.44
CA PHE A 21 5.05 -28.00 -39.80
C PHE A 21 4.04 -28.39 -40.89
N PHE A 22 2.79 -27.95 -40.78
CA PHE A 22 1.74 -28.18 -41.78
C PHE A 22 2.13 -27.60 -43.15
N LEU A 23 2.66 -26.37 -43.18
CA LEU A 23 3.14 -25.74 -44.41
C LEU A 23 4.35 -26.47 -45.02
N CYS A 24 5.23 -27.04 -44.20
CA CYS A 24 6.36 -27.83 -44.67
C CYS A 24 5.96 -29.19 -45.26
N LEU A 25 4.83 -29.78 -44.84
CA LEU A 25 4.36 -31.04 -45.41
C LEU A 25 4.01 -30.91 -46.91
N MET A 26 3.48 -29.75 -47.34
CA MET A 26 3.10 -29.50 -48.73
C MET A 26 4.26 -29.73 -49.74
N PRO A 27 5.42 -29.06 -49.63
CA PRO A 27 6.54 -29.33 -50.54
C PRO A 27 7.17 -30.72 -50.35
N ILE A 28 7.07 -31.32 -49.15
CA ILE A 28 7.58 -32.67 -48.90
C ILE A 28 6.77 -33.70 -49.69
N PHE A 29 5.44 -33.68 -49.58
CA PHE A 29 4.58 -34.60 -50.34
C PHE A 29 4.65 -34.31 -51.85
N ALA A 30 4.71 -33.05 -52.26
CA ALA A 30 4.95 -32.68 -53.66
C ALA A 30 6.24 -33.30 -54.22
N THR A 31 7.32 -33.29 -53.44
CA THR A 31 8.59 -33.92 -53.81
C THR A 31 8.46 -35.43 -53.91
N LEU A 32 7.76 -36.08 -52.98
CA LEU A 32 7.49 -37.52 -53.03
C LEU A 32 6.69 -37.90 -54.29
N TYR A 33 5.66 -37.14 -54.63
CA TYR A 33 4.88 -37.35 -55.85
C TYR A 33 5.72 -37.19 -57.12
N PHE A 34 6.58 -36.18 -57.16
CA PHE A 34 7.50 -35.96 -58.27
C PHE A 34 8.48 -37.13 -58.47
N PHE A 35 9.01 -37.71 -57.38
CA PHE A 35 9.91 -38.88 -57.46
C PHE A 35 9.20 -40.18 -57.89
N ILE A 36 7.93 -40.35 -57.54
CA ILE A 36 7.12 -41.50 -57.96
C ILE A 36 6.84 -41.43 -59.47
N GLY A 37 6.65 -40.22 -60.00
CA GLY A 37 6.49 -39.96 -61.43
C GLY A 37 5.03 -39.81 -61.86
N GLY A 38 4.82 -39.02 -62.92
CA GLY A 38 3.50 -38.66 -63.42
C GLY A 38 2.63 -39.81 -63.89
N SER A 39 3.22 -40.92 -64.36
CA SER A 39 2.50 -42.10 -64.88
C SER A 39 1.54 -42.75 -63.89
N GLU A 40 1.73 -42.48 -62.60
CA GLU A 40 0.92 -43.02 -61.51
C GLU A 40 -0.36 -42.19 -61.24
N PHE A 41 -0.49 -41.03 -61.89
CA PHE A 41 -1.56 -40.06 -61.74
C PHE A 41 -2.31 -39.84 -63.06
N ASN A 42 -3.56 -39.40 -62.98
CA ASN A 42 -4.31 -39.03 -64.18
C ASN A 42 -3.64 -37.84 -64.91
N ASN A 43 -3.75 -37.78 -66.23
CA ASN A 43 -3.15 -36.76 -67.10
C ASN A 43 -1.60 -36.70 -67.11
N ASN A 44 -0.90 -37.62 -66.43
CA ASN A 44 0.56 -37.74 -66.43
C ASN A 44 1.33 -36.43 -66.18
N PRO A 45 1.09 -35.73 -65.04
CA PRO A 45 1.77 -34.48 -64.72
C PRO A 45 3.30 -34.67 -64.63
N SER A 46 4.06 -33.73 -65.20
CA SER A 46 5.53 -33.79 -65.23
C SER A 46 6.22 -32.68 -64.45
N ASP A 47 5.53 -31.58 -64.17
CA ASP A 47 6.11 -30.42 -63.48
C ASP A 47 5.95 -30.51 -61.95
N PHE A 48 6.99 -30.14 -61.20
CA PHE A 48 6.95 -30.08 -59.73
C PHE A 48 5.83 -29.17 -59.21
N TRP A 49 5.58 -28.04 -59.88
CA TRP A 49 4.56 -27.07 -59.48
C TRP A 49 3.15 -27.67 -59.52
N THR A 50 2.89 -28.58 -60.47
CA THR A 50 1.62 -29.30 -60.58
C THR A 50 1.44 -30.29 -59.42
N PHE A 51 2.51 -30.96 -58.99
CA PHE A 51 2.49 -31.80 -57.79
C PHE A 51 2.40 -31.02 -56.48
N LEU A 52 3.01 -29.83 -56.42
CA LEU A 52 2.86 -28.92 -55.28
C LEU A 52 1.41 -28.43 -55.16
N TYR A 53 0.81 -28.03 -56.27
CA TYR A 53 -0.62 -27.71 -56.32
C TYR A 53 -1.48 -28.89 -55.87
N PHE A 54 -1.22 -30.10 -56.39
CA PHE A 54 -1.95 -31.30 -56.00
C PHE A 54 -1.82 -31.60 -54.49
N SER A 55 -0.63 -31.50 -53.92
CA SER A 55 -0.40 -31.68 -52.48
C SER A 55 -1.14 -30.62 -51.66
N ILE A 56 -1.08 -29.34 -52.05
CA ILE A 56 -1.83 -28.26 -51.37
C ILE A 56 -3.34 -28.57 -51.38
N VAL A 57 -3.91 -28.89 -52.54
CA VAL A 57 -5.34 -29.18 -52.70
C VAL A 57 -5.77 -30.43 -51.92
N THR A 58 -4.89 -31.43 -51.84
CA THR A 58 -5.13 -32.68 -51.13
C THR A 58 -5.06 -32.50 -49.62
N ILE A 59 -3.97 -31.93 -49.09
CA ILE A 59 -3.76 -31.74 -47.65
C ILE A 59 -4.73 -30.72 -47.04
N THR A 60 -5.19 -29.74 -47.81
CA THR A 60 -6.24 -28.78 -47.41
C THR A 60 -7.65 -29.34 -47.59
N THR A 61 -7.80 -30.58 -48.08
CA THR A 61 -9.08 -31.25 -48.32
C THR A 61 -10.00 -30.54 -49.33
N LEU A 62 -9.45 -29.65 -50.18
CA LEU A 62 -10.19 -28.98 -51.25
C LEU A 62 -10.60 -29.97 -52.35
N GLY A 63 -9.68 -30.84 -52.77
CA GLY A 63 -9.95 -31.97 -53.66
C GLY A 63 -10.66 -31.63 -54.98
N PHE A 64 -10.14 -30.72 -55.80
CA PHE A 64 -10.78 -30.31 -57.07
C PHE A 64 -10.99 -31.45 -58.08
N GLY A 65 -10.23 -32.54 -57.98
CA GLY A 65 -10.42 -33.76 -58.78
C GLY A 65 -9.85 -33.70 -60.20
N ASP A 66 -9.11 -32.64 -60.52
CA ASP A 66 -8.36 -32.46 -61.76
C ASP A 66 -7.13 -33.38 -61.86
N ILE A 67 -6.50 -33.65 -60.72
CA ILE A 67 -5.43 -34.64 -60.55
C ILE A 67 -5.86 -35.63 -59.47
N TYR A 68 -5.72 -36.92 -59.74
CA TYR A 68 -6.01 -37.97 -58.78
C TYR A 68 -5.11 -39.21 -58.97
N PRO A 69 -4.81 -39.94 -57.89
CA PRO A 69 -3.96 -41.13 -57.95
C PRO A 69 -4.69 -42.29 -58.64
N VAL A 70 -4.02 -42.99 -59.56
CA VAL A 70 -4.62 -44.12 -60.30
C VAL A 70 -4.20 -45.44 -59.67
N THR A 71 -2.94 -45.54 -59.22
CA THR A 71 -2.34 -46.77 -58.68
C THR A 71 -2.53 -46.94 -57.18
N LEU A 72 -2.36 -48.17 -56.69
CA LEU A 72 -2.56 -48.48 -55.26
C LEU A 72 -1.57 -47.72 -54.37
N LEU A 73 -0.31 -47.61 -54.80
CA LEU A 73 0.75 -46.95 -54.03
C LEU A 73 0.46 -45.45 -53.85
N THR A 74 0.10 -44.76 -54.93
CA THR A 74 -0.22 -43.32 -54.87
C THR A 74 -1.50 -43.05 -54.08
N LYS A 75 -2.51 -43.94 -54.18
CA LYS A 75 -3.72 -43.87 -53.33
C LYS A 75 -3.40 -43.99 -51.84
N LEU A 76 -2.52 -44.91 -51.45
CA LEU A 76 -2.09 -45.05 -50.06
C LEU A 76 -1.31 -43.83 -49.57
N LEU A 77 -0.43 -43.27 -50.41
CA LEU A 77 0.34 -42.07 -50.07
C LEU A 77 -0.57 -40.84 -49.89
N VAL A 78 -1.53 -40.65 -50.80
CA VAL A 78 -2.56 -39.60 -50.70
C VAL A 78 -3.42 -39.79 -49.46
N ALA A 79 -3.83 -41.02 -49.15
CA ALA A 79 -4.58 -41.31 -47.92
C ALA A 79 -3.76 -40.95 -46.66
N PHE A 80 -2.46 -41.22 -46.67
CA PHE A 80 -1.56 -40.84 -45.58
C PHE A 80 -1.40 -39.32 -45.46
N GLU A 81 -1.25 -38.60 -46.58
CA GLU A 81 -1.20 -37.13 -46.61
C GLU A 81 -2.46 -36.52 -46.01
N VAL A 82 -3.65 -37.00 -46.41
CA VAL A 82 -4.94 -36.51 -45.89
C VAL A 82 -5.07 -36.76 -44.39
N ILE A 83 -4.70 -37.95 -43.89
CA ILE A 83 -4.73 -38.25 -42.45
C ILE A 83 -3.79 -37.31 -41.69
N MET A 84 -2.56 -37.13 -42.17
CA MET A 84 -1.57 -36.24 -41.55
C MET A 84 -2.03 -34.78 -41.56
N GLY A 85 -2.61 -34.31 -42.67
CA GLY A 85 -3.16 -32.97 -42.81
C GLY A 85 -4.30 -32.71 -41.81
N ALA A 86 -5.27 -33.64 -41.73
CA ALA A 86 -6.39 -33.56 -40.80
C ALA A 86 -5.92 -33.54 -39.32
N LEU A 87 -4.95 -34.40 -38.97
CA LEU A 87 -4.36 -34.42 -37.63
C LEU A 87 -3.66 -33.09 -37.29
N CYS A 88 -2.85 -32.56 -38.21
CA CYS A 88 -2.16 -31.28 -38.00
C CYS A 88 -3.13 -30.11 -37.85
N ALA A 89 -4.18 -30.06 -38.68
CA ALA A 89 -5.21 -29.03 -38.59
C ALA A 89 -5.96 -29.09 -37.24
N GLY A 90 -6.34 -30.29 -36.78
CA GLY A 90 -6.99 -30.46 -35.47
C GLY A 90 -6.08 -30.05 -34.30
N LEU A 91 -4.80 -30.43 -34.34
CA LEU A 91 -3.82 -30.03 -33.33
C LEU A 91 -3.57 -28.52 -33.32
N PHE A 92 -3.51 -27.88 -34.50
CA PHE A 92 -3.36 -26.44 -34.63
C PHE A 92 -4.53 -25.69 -34.00
N LEU A 93 -5.77 -26.10 -34.31
CA LEU A 93 -6.98 -25.51 -33.73
C LEU A 93 -7.02 -25.66 -32.21
N ASN A 94 -6.63 -26.84 -31.70
CA ASN A 94 -6.55 -27.07 -30.25
C ASN A 94 -5.50 -26.17 -29.59
N ALA A 95 -4.31 -26.04 -30.17
CA ALA A 95 -3.26 -25.15 -29.65
C ALA A 95 -3.71 -23.68 -29.64
N CYS A 96 -4.35 -23.20 -30.72
CA CYS A 96 -4.95 -21.87 -30.78
C CYS A 96 -5.98 -21.67 -29.66
N SER A 97 -6.93 -22.59 -29.52
CA SER A 97 -7.96 -22.55 -28.47
C SER A 97 -7.35 -22.50 -27.06
N TYR A 98 -6.35 -23.34 -26.80
CA TYR A 98 -5.63 -23.35 -25.52
C TYR A 98 -4.96 -22.01 -25.22
N THR A 99 -4.22 -21.45 -26.18
CA THR A 99 -3.52 -20.16 -25.96
C THR A 99 -4.47 -18.98 -25.74
N ILE A 100 -5.63 -18.96 -26.41
CA ILE A 100 -6.66 -17.94 -26.19
C ILE A 100 -7.26 -18.09 -24.79
N SER A 101 -7.63 -19.31 -24.41
CA SER A 101 -8.20 -19.63 -23.09
C SER A 101 -7.22 -19.27 -21.95
N GLU A 102 -5.95 -19.59 -22.11
CA GLU A 102 -4.91 -19.27 -21.13
C GLU A 102 -4.73 -17.75 -20.98
N ARG A 103 -4.69 -17.00 -22.09
CA ARG A 103 -4.60 -15.53 -22.05
C ARG A 103 -5.82 -14.89 -21.40
N SER A 104 -7.02 -15.35 -21.72
CA SER A 104 -8.24 -14.85 -21.07
C SER A 104 -8.25 -15.17 -19.57
N ALA A 105 -7.84 -16.38 -19.19
CA ALA A 105 -7.78 -16.79 -17.79
C ALA A 105 -6.71 -15.99 -17.01
N GLN A 106 -5.56 -15.70 -17.61
CA GLN A 106 -4.53 -14.87 -16.99
C GLN A 106 -4.97 -13.41 -16.84
N ALA A 107 -5.63 -12.83 -17.85
CA ALA A 107 -6.19 -11.49 -17.79
C ALA A 107 -7.26 -11.39 -16.70
N GLU A 108 -8.15 -12.37 -16.61
CA GLU A 108 -9.20 -12.45 -15.59
C GLU A 108 -8.60 -12.60 -14.18
N ARG A 109 -7.61 -13.47 -13.98
CA ARG A 109 -6.90 -13.61 -12.70
C ARG A 109 -6.20 -12.33 -12.28
N THR A 110 -5.57 -11.62 -13.22
CA THR A 110 -4.88 -10.36 -12.94
C THR A 110 -5.88 -9.30 -12.48
N LYS A 111 -7.02 -9.21 -13.17
CA LYS A 111 -8.13 -8.33 -12.79
C LYS A 111 -8.71 -8.69 -11.42
N GLN A 112 -8.97 -9.97 -11.15
CA GLN A 112 -9.46 -10.45 -9.85
C GLN A 112 -8.47 -10.13 -8.72
N ASN A 113 -7.19 -10.42 -8.91
CA ASN A 113 -6.15 -10.09 -7.93
C ASN A 113 -6.05 -8.58 -7.66
N PHE A 114 -6.22 -7.75 -8.70
CA PHE A 114 -6.24 -6.30 -8.55
C PHE A 114 -7.47 -5.82 -7.78
N GLU A 115 -8.67 -6.31 -8.13
CA GLU A 115 -9.92 -6.01 -7.44
C GLU A 115 -9.87 -6.43 -5.96
N GLU A 116 -9.30 -7.60 -5.65
CA GLU A 116 -9.09 -8.06 -4.28
C GLU A 116 -8.15 -7.14 -3.51
N LYS A 117 -6.99 -6.77 -4.10
CA LYS A 117 -6.04 -5.82 -3.48
C LYS A 117 -6.70 -4.47 -3.22
N LEU A 118 -7.45 -3.94 -4.18
CA LEU A 118 -8.15 -2.67 -4.05
C LEU A 118 -9.22 -2.75 -2.95
N LYS A 119 -9.99 -3.84 -2.90
CA LYS A 119 -10.99 -4.06 -1.86
C LYS A 119 -10.35 -4.17 -0.46
N HIS A 120 -9.25 -4.91 -0.35
CA HIS A 120 -8.48 -5.00 0.90
C HIS A 120 -7.96 -3.63 1.32
N PHE A 121 -7.35 -2.88 0.41
CA PHE A 121 -6.89 -1.51 0.68
C PHE A 121 -8.02 -0.61 1.16
N LYS A 122 -9.16 -0.58 0.46
CA LYS A 122 -10.32 0.25 0.83
C LYS A 122 -10.93 -0.15 2.18
N THR A 123 -10.95 -1.44 2.49
CA THR A 123 -11.40 -1.93 3.80
C THR A 123 -10.46 -1.48 4.90
N SER A 124 -9.14 -1.63 4.70
CA SER A 124 -8.11 -1.15 5.61
C SER A 124 -8.21 0.37 5.83
N GLN A 125 -8.39 1.13 4.75
CA GLN A 125 -8.56 2.59 4.78
C GLN A 125 -9.79 2.97 5.60
N ALA A 126 -10.94 2.33 5.38
CA ALA A 126 -12.17 2.61 6.12
C ALA A 126 -12.02 2.30 7.62
N LEU A 127 -11.40 1.17 7.98
CA LEU A 127 -11.13 0.82 9.37
C LEU A 127 -10.21 1.83 10.05
N MET A 128 -9.14 2.25 9.37
CA MET A 128 -8.21 3.26 9.86
C MET A 128 -8.89 4.60 10.11
N LEU A 129 -9.67 5.10 9.15
CA LEU A 129 -10.39 6.37 9.28
C LEU A 129 -11.47 6.34 10.37
N ASN A 130 -12.09 5.18 10.59
CA ASN A 130 -13.02 5.00 11.71
C ASN A 130 -12.29 5.14 13.06
N GLN A 131 -11.11 4.54 13.20
CA GLN A 131 -10.31 4.66 14.43
C GLN A 131 -9.72 6.07 14.61
N ASP A 132 -9.33 6.74 13.53
CA ASP A 132 -8.89 8.14 13.56
C ASP A 132 -9.94 9.04 14.21
N SER A 133 -11.25 8.80 14.00
CA SER A 133 -12.28 9.66 14.59
C SER A 133 -12.15 9.83 16.12
N ILE A 134 -11.71 8.78 16.82
CA ILE A 134 -11.46 8.77 18.26
C ILE A 134 -10.14 9.49 18.59
N VAL A 135 -9.07 9.18 17.85
CA VAL A 135 -7.77 9.82 18.05
C VAL A 135 -7.85 11.31 17.78
N SER A 136 -8.47 11.72 16.68
CA SER A 136 -8.72 13.11 16.32
C SER A 136 -9.56 13.87 17.35
N TYR A 137 -10.50 13.20 18.02
CA TYR A 137 -11.23 13.80 19.14
C TYR A 137 -10.29 14.10 20.32
N HIS A 138 -9.52 13.11 20.78
CA HIS A 138 -8.57 13.30 21.87
C HIS A 138 -7.43 14.25 21.51
N LEU A 139 -6.98 14.26 20.25
CA LEU A 139 -5.94 15.14 19.75
C LEU A 139 -6.39 16.60 19.82
N LYS A 140 -7.64 16.91 19.43
CA LYS A 140 -8.21 18.27 19.58
C LYS A 140 -8.28 18.72 21.03
N LEU A 141 -8.71 17.84 21.93
CA LEU A 141 -8.74 18.15 23.37
C LEU A 141 -7.34 18.32 23.94
N TYR A 142 -6.43 17.43 23.57
CA TYR A 142 -5.03 17.47 23.97
C TYR A 142 -4.35 18.77 23.54
N VAL A 143 -4.49 19.17 22.28
CA VAL A 143 -3.92 20.43 21.77
C VAL A 143 -4.51 21.64 22.51
N LEU A 144 -5.79 21.61 22.84
CA LEU A 144 -6.40 22.63 23.72
C LEU A 144 -5.74 22.64 25.11
N ARG A 145 -5.43 21.47 25.69
CA ARG A 145 -4.71 21.39 26.98
C ARG A 145 -3.29 21.93 26.88
N VAL A 146 -2.56 21.59 25.82
CA VAL A 146 -1.23 22.15 25.53
C VAL A 146 -1.31 23.67 25.50
N TRP A 147 -2.29 24.24 24.79
CA TRP A 147 -2.49 25.69 24.77
C TRP A 147 -2.72 26.28 26.17
N THR A 148 -3.49 25.62 27.04
CA THR A 148 -3.67 26.11 28.42
C THR A 148 -2.40 26.06 29.25
N VAL A 149 -1.51 25.10 29.01
CA VAL A 149 -0.23 25.01 29.70
C VAL A 149 0.76 26.05 29.17
N CYS A 150 0.81 26.22 27.84
CA CYS A 150 1.78 27.08 27.15
C CYS A 150 1.35 28.55 26.99
N THR A 151 0.20 28.94 27.53
CA THR A 151 -0.29 30.31 27.45
C THR A 151 -0.55 30.84 28.86
N PRO A 152 0.17 31.88 29.31
CA PRO A 152 -0.08 32.53 30.58
C PRO A 152 -1.53 32.99 30.69
N ILE A 153 -2.09 33.00 31.90
CA ILE A 153 -3.51 33.31 32.13
C ILE A 153 -3.91 34.66 31.52
N THR A 154 -3.03 35.66 31.57
CA THR A 154 -3.28 37.00 31.02
C THR A 154 -3.37 37.03 29.49
N GLY A 155 -2.87 36.00 28.80
CA GLY A 155 -2.86 35.89 27.34
C GLY A 155 -3.90 34.93 26.74
N ARG A 156 -4.76 34.30 27.56
CA ARG A 156 -5.72 33.27 27.10
C ARG A 156 -6.99 33.88 26.49
N VAL A 157 -6.89 34.40 25.27
CA VAL A 157 -8.02 35.07 24.60
C VAL A 157 -8.54 34.29 23.38
N ASP A 158 -7.65 33.89 22.46
CA ASP A 158 -8.05 33.33 21.16
C ASP A 158 -7.36 31.98 20.86
N TYR A 159 -8.00 30.89 21.28
CA TYR A 159 -7.56 29.54 20.92
C TYR A 159 -7.96 29.19 19.48
N SER A 160 -7.01 28.65 18.72
CA SER A 160 -7.23 28.09 17.38
C SER A 160 -6.46 26.79 17.23
N PHE A 161 -7.16 25.71 16.87
CA PHE A 161 -6.53 24.41 16.65
C PHE A 161 -5.55 24.44 15.46
N ASP A 162 -5.94 25.07 14.36
CA ASP A 162 -5.11 25.16 13.15
C ASP A 162 -3.86 26.00 13.41
N SER A 163 -3.98 27.09 14.17
CA SER A 163 -2.82 27.91 14.57
C SER A 163 -1.89 27.16 15.51
N MET A 164 -2.42 26.37 16.46
CA MET A 164 -1.57 25.55 17.34
C MET A 164 -0.66 24.58 16.57
N LEU A 165 -1.16 24.04 15.46
CA LEU A 165 -0.45 23.02 14.67
C LEU A 165 0.22 23.57 13.39
N GLY A 166 -0.10 24.80 12.98
CA GLY A 166 0.38 25.37 11.71
C GLY A 166 -0.29 24.74 10.49
N LEU A 167 -1.57 24.38 10.60
CA LEU A 167 -2.35 23.75 9.53
C LEU A 167 -3.07 24.79 8.66
N ASN A 168 -3.48 24.39 7.45
CA ASN A 168 -4.31 25.20 6.56
C ASN A 168 -3.76 26.62 6.26
N GLY A 169 -2.43 26.78 6.29
CA GLY A 169 -1.76 28.07 6.06
C GLY A 169 -1.75 29.01 7.26
N ALA A 170 -2.22 28.58 8.45
CA ALA A 170 -2.09 29.33 9.68
C ALA A 170 -0.63 29.38 10.17
N GLU A 171 -0.21 30.50 10.75
CA GLU A 171 1.09 30.55 11.43
C GLU A 171 1.07 29.62 12.64
N LYS A 172 2.11 28.78 12.74
CA LYS A 172 2.28 27.84 13.84
C LYS A 172 2.54 28.57 15.16
N PHE A 173 1.79 28.18 16.19
CA PHE A 173 1.95 28.68 17.55
C PHE A 173 3.36 28.44 18.07
N LYS A 174 3.93 29.49 18.68
CA LYS A 174 5.27 29.48 19.27
C LYS A 174 5.12 29.92 20.72
N PHE A 175 5.85 29.24 21.60
CA PHE A 175 5.93 29.57 23.02
C PHE A 175 7.35 29.30 23.50
N SER A 176 7.72 30.01 24.56
CA SER A 176 9.00 29.93 25.26
C SER A 176 8.83 29.16 26.58
N PHE A 177 9.95 28.85 27.23
CA PHE A 177 9.89 28.19 28.54
C PHE A 177 9.17 29.03 29.61
N ASN A 178 9.28 30.36 29.59
CA ASN A 178 8.59 31.21 30.57
C ASN A 178 7.06 31.10 30.49
N ASP A 179 6.53 30.78 29.30
CA ASP A 179 5.09 30.77 29.05
C ASP A 179 4.35 29.67 29.82
N ILE A 180 5.05 28.63 30.31
CA ILE A 180 4.44 27.58 31.13
C ILE A 180 4.32 27.95 32.61
N ARG A 181 4.76 29.13 33.06
CA ARG A 181 4.74 29.55 34.48
C ARG A 181 3.38 29.41 35.18
N ASP A 182 2.28 29.49 34.45
CA ASP A 182 0.91 29.42 34.99
C ASP A 182 0.33 27.99 34.94
N LEU A 183 1.12 26.96 34.64
CA LEU A 183 0.65 25.58 34.46
C LEU A 183 -0.05 24.99 35.70
N HIS A 184 0.34 25.42 36.90
CA HIS A 184 -0.27 24.98 38.17
C HIS A 184 -1.54 25.75 38.53
N LYS A 185 -1.85 26.83 37.80
CA LYS A 185 -3.08 27.59 38.00
C LYS A 185 -4.24 26.92 37.25
N PRO A 186 -5.51 27.26 37.56
CA PRO A 186 -6.66 26.70 36.86
C PRO A 186 -6.58 26.90 35.34
N SER A 187 -7.10 25.95 34.58
CA SER A 187 -7.13 26.02 33.10
C SER A 187 -7.99 27.19 32.58
N LEU A 188 -8.95 27.65 33.38
CA LEU A 188 -9.98 28.63 33.03
C LEU A 188 -10.90 28.20 31.88
N LEU A 189 -10.89 26.93 31.51
CA LEU A 189 -11.86 26.38 30.57
C LEU A 189 -13.19 26.15 31.28
N ARG A 190 -14.29 26.56 30.65
CA ARG A 190 -15.65 26.49 31.24
C ARG A 190 -16.07 25.09 31.74
N LYS A 191 -15.48 24.04 31.18
CA LYS A 191 -15.81 22.64 31.50
C LYS A 191 -15.01 22.08 32.67
N ASP A 192 -13.94 22.74 33.08
CA ASP A 192 -13.08 22.24 34.15
C ASP A 192 -13.51 22.78 35.51
N SER A 193 -13.20 22.02 36.56
CA SER A 193 -13.29 22.52 37.92
C SER A 193 -12.25 23.63 38.14
N PHE A 194 -12.62 24.66 38.88
CA PHE A 194 -11.67 25.69 39.34
C PHE A 194 -10.55 25.13 40.23
N GLN A 195 -10.66 23.88 40.69
CA GLN A 195 -9.63 23.19 41.48
C GLN A 195 -8.63 22.41 40.63
N THR A 196 -8.91 22.16 39.35
CA THR A 196 -8.01 21.39 38.49
C THR A 196 -7.06 22.34 37.79
N SER A 197 -5.75 22.17 38.02
CA SER A 197 -4.72 22.94 37.33
C SER A 197 -4.64 22.58 35.84
N ALA A 198 -4.10 23.50 35.04
CA ALA A 198 -3.91 23.27 33.61
C ALA A 198 -3.04 22.03 33.35
N VAL A 199 -1.99 21.83 34.15
CA VAL A 199 -1.07 20.69 33.99
C VAL A 199 -1.69 19.34 34.33
N VAL A 200 -2.55 19.28 35.36
CA VAL A 200 -3.27 18.04 35.71
C VAL A 200 -4.25 17.67 34.58
N ALA A 201 -4.97 18.65 34.06
CA ALA A 201 -5.87 18.43 32.92
C ALA A 201 -5.10 18.02 31.65
N TYR A 202 -3.91 18.58 31.44
CA TYR A 202 -3.01 18.22 30.35
C TYR A 202 -2.57 16.76 30.43
N PHE A 203 -2.00 16.32 31.56
CA PHE A 203 -1.51 14.93 31.67
C PHE A 203 -2.64 13.92 31.54
N LYS A 204 -3.82 14.23 32.08
CA LYS A 204 -5.02 13.40 31.87
C LYS A 204 -5.32 13.21 30.38
N GLU A 205 -5.38 14.28 29.60
CA GLU A 205 -5.65 14.18 28.16
C GLU A 205 -4.48 13.57 27.37
N LEU A 206 -3.23 13.78 27.79
CA LEU A 206 -2.06 13.10 27.21
C LEU A 206 -2.22 11.58 27.29
N HIS A 207 -2.55 11.05 28.48
CA HIS A 207 -2.72 9.63 28.68
C HIS A 207 -3.91 9.06 27.89
N LEU A 208 -5.01 9.82 27.78
CA LEU A 208 -6.16 9.45 26.95
C LEU A 208 -5.80 9.41 25.46
N LEU A 209 -5.06 10.40 24.96
CA LEU A 209 -4.56 10.41 23.59
C LEU A 209 -3.62 9.23 23.31
N ILE A 210 -2.67 8.95 24.21
CA ILE A 210 -1.77 7.80 24.10
C ILE A 210 -2.57 6.49 24.07
N SER A 211 -3.60 6.35 24.91
CA SER A 211 -4.48 5.18 24.90
C SER A 211 -5.20 5.04 23.57
N ALA A 212 -5.81 6.12 23.07
CA ALA A 212 -6.51 6.11 21.79
C ALA A 212 -5.59 5.73 20.62
N ILE A 213 -4.33 6.22 20.62
CA ILE A 213 -3.33 5.86 19.61
C ILE A 213 -2.96 4.38 19.71
N LYS A 214 -2.74 3.85 20.92
CA LYS A 214 -2.46 2.43 21.13
C LYS A 214 -3.62 1.55 20.65
N ASP A 215 -4.86 1.93 20.96
CA ASP A 215 -6.05 1.21 20.52
C ASP A 215 -6.17 1.26 19.00
N MET A 216 -5.98 2.42 18.38
CA MET A 216 -5.93 2.55 16.92
C MET A 216 -4.87 1.63 16.31
N MET A 217 -3.66 1.57 16.87
CA MET A 217 -2.60 0.67 16.38
C MET A 217 -2.94 -0.82 16.54
N ASN A 218 -3.74 -1.18 17.55
CA ASN A 218 -4.17 -2.56 17.78
C ASN A 218 -5.29 -2.98 16.81
N PHE A 219 -6.19 -2.06 16.47
CA PHE A 219 -7.39 -2.38 15.69
C PHE A 219 -7.33 -1.96 14.22
N ALA A 220 -6.48 -1.01 13.85
CA ALA A 220 -6.30 -0.56 12.47
C ALA A 220 -5.11 -1.28 11.81
N PRO A 221 -5.26 -1.72 10.55
CA PRO A 221 -4.16 -2.34 9.79
C PRO A 221 -3.14 -1.29 9.35
N MET A 222 -2.19 -0.97 10.23
CA MET A 222 -1.14 0.05 10.04
C MET A 222 -0.10 -0.29 8.96
N ARG A 223 -0.09 -1.52 8.45
CA ARG A 223 0.91 -1.99 7.46
C ARG A 223 0.92 -1.13 6.19
N GLU A 224 -0.22 -0.62 5.78
CA GLU A 224 -0.36 0.24 4.59
C GLU A 224 0.26 1.63 4.80
N TRP A 225 0.46 2.08 6.05
CA TRP A 225 0.96 3.43 6.39
C TRP A 225 2.11 3.38 7.40
N PRO A 226 3.30 2.90 6.98
CA PRO A 226 4.43 2.72 7.88
C PRO A 226 4.94 4.04 8.49
N SER A 227 4.84 5.17 7.76
CA SER A 227 5.23 6.49 8.29
C SER A 227 4.42 6.86 9.53
N LEU A 228 3.09 6.71 9.44
CA LEU A 228 2.18 7.00 10.55
C LEU A 228 2.39 6.02 11.71
N GLN A 229 2.65 4.74 11.43
CA GLN A 229 2.95 3.75 12.46
C GLN A 229 4.21 4.12 13.25
N THR A 230 5.29 4.48 12.56
CA THR A 230 6.55 4.90 13.18
C THR A 230 6.35 6.15 14.02
N ALA A 231 5.67 7.17 13.48
CA ALA A 231 5.37 8.40 14.21
C ALA A 231 4.59 8.13 15.51
N CYS A 232 3.57 7.26 15.46
CA CYS A 232 2.80 6.88 16.66
C CYS A 232 3.68 6.17 17.70
N LEU A 233 4.56 5.25 17.27
CA LEU A 233 5.46 4.54 18.17
C LEU A 233 6.51 5.45 18.81
N GLU A 234 7.12 6.33 18.02
CA GLU A 234 8.06 7.34 18.52
C GLU A 234 7.38 8.31 19.46
N PHE A 235 6.12 8.68 19.19
CA PHE A 235 5.35 9.53 20.09
C PHE A 235 5.09 8.87 21.43
N ILE A 236 4.68 7.60 21.43
CA ILE A 236 4.49 6.84 22.67
C ILE A 236 5.81 6.71 23.42
N TYR A 237 6.91 6.40 22.74
CA TYR A 237 8.23 6.27 23.35
C TYR A 237 8.68 7.59 24.01
N THR A 238 8.64 8.69 23.25
CA THR A 238 9.07 10.02 23.70
C THR A 238 8.18 10.54 24.83
N SER A 239 6.86 10.30 24.75
CA SER A 239 5.94 10.68 25.82
C SER A 239 6.25 9.95 27.12
N ASN A 240 6.58 8.65 27.07
CA ASN A 240 6.95 7.88 28.26
C ASN A 240 8.35 8.25 28.78
N SER A 241 9.31 8.58 27.90
CA SER A 241 10.68 8.89 28.32
C SER A 241 10.79 10.26 28.99
N LEU A 242 9.94 11.22 28.59
CA LEU A 242 9.86 12.56 29.16
C LEU A 242 8.73 12.69 30.20
N ASP A 243 8.02 11.60 30.53
CA ASP A 243 6.89 11.65 31.47
C ASP A 243 7.37 12.05 32.88
N CYS A 244 6.98 13.26 33.28
CA CYS A 244 7.25 13.81 34.59
C CYS A 244 5.96 14.11 35.37
N SER A 245 4.83 13.51 34.95
CA SER A 245 3.49 13.75 35.50
C SER A 245 3.44 13.58 37.02
N GLU A 246 4.00 12.49 37.54
CA GLU A 246 3.97 12.20 38.97
C GLU A 246 4.65 13.29 39.80
N ILE A 247 5.83 13.76 39.37
CA ILE A 247 6.62 14.76 40.09
C ILE A 247 5.92 16.12 40.06
N ILE A 248 5.48 16.54 38.87
CA ILE A 248 4.86 17.86 38.67
C ILE A 248 3.52 17.93 39.40
N ILE A 249 2.67 16.90 39.29
CA ILE A 249 1.35 16.88 39.95
C ILE A 249 1.50 16.83 41.47
N LYS A 250 2.39 15.99 42.01
CA LYS A 250 2.64 15.95 43.47
C LYS A 250 3.27 17.25 43.98
N GLY A 251 3.95 18.00 43.12
CA GLY A 251 4.51 19.32 43.44
C GLY A 251 3.45 20.34 43.85
N GLU A 252 2.19 20.17 43.47
CA GLU A 252 1.09 21.07 43.85
C GLU A 252 0.72 20.97 45.34
N SER A 253 0.96 19.81 45.96
CA SER A 253 0.62 19.56 47.37
C SER A 253 1.86 19.38 48.26
N THR A 254 3.02 19.10 47.68
CA THR A 254 4.28 18.94 48.42
C THR A 254 4.84 20.32 48.74
N THR A 255 5.15 20.58 50.02
CA THR A 255 5.65 21.88 50.50
C THR A 255 7.11 21.81 50.94
N ALA A 256 7.88 22.86 50.67
CA ALA A 256 9.17 23.12 51.28
C ALA A 256 9.12 24.48 51.98
N GLY A 257 9.00 24.47 53.30
CA GLY A 257 8.64 25.68 54.06
C GLY A 257 7.18 26.07 53.81
N ASP A 258 6.94 27.35 53.51
CA ASP A 258 5.59 27.92 53.35
C ASP A 258 5.06 27.88 51.91
N VAL A 259 5.87 27.38 50.95
CA VAL A 259 5.54 27.37 49.52
C VAL A 259 5.50 25.93 49.00
N THR A 260 4.59 25.66 48.06
CA THR A 260 4.55 24.36 47.36
C THR A 260 5.70 24.26 46.37
N LEU A 261 6.21 23.06 46.15
CA LEU A 261 7.30 22.83 45.19
C LEU A 261 6.91 23.29 43.78
N GLY A 262 5.63 23.15 43.40
CA GLY A 262 5.10 23.64 42.13
C GLY A 262 5.06 25.17 42.04
N ALA A 263 4.68 25.86 43.12
CA ALA A 263 4.70 27.33 43.15
C ALA A 263 6.14 27.87 43.09
N PHE A 264 7.07 27.23 43.80
CA PHE A 264 8.49 27.58 43.75
C PHE A 264 9.09 27.35 42.35
N ALA A 265 8.76 26.24 41.70
CA ALA A 265 9.17 25.99 40.32
C ALA A 265 8.57 27.02 39.34
N ALA A 266 7.29 27.38 39.50
CA ALA A 266 6.63 28.39 38.67
C ALA A 266 7.29 29.78 38.79
N GLU A 267 7.76 30.15 39.99
CA GLU A 267 8.53 31.37 40.22
C GLU A 267 9.84 31.37 39.42
N ILE A 268 10.64 30.28 39.52
CA ILE A 268 11.89 30.14 38.76
C ILE A 268 11.62 30.19 37.23
N ILE A 269 10.58 29.51 36.76
CA ILE A 269 10.19 29.51 35.34
C ILE A 269 9.82 30.93 34.88
N SER A 270 9.14 31.70 35.73
CA SER A 270 8.72 33.07 35.41
C SER A 270 9.89 34.07 35.29
N GLU A 271 11.02 33.76 35.90
CA GLU A 271 12.26 34.55 35.81
C GLU A 271 13.15 34.13 34.63
N SER A 272 12.86 33.00 33.99
CA SER A 272 13.65 32.49 32.85
C SER A 272 13.51 33.41 31.63
N THR A 273 14.64 33.80 31.06
CA THR A 273 14.71 34.66 29.86
C THR A 273 15.09 33.91 28.59
N GLU A 274 15.73 32.74 28.73
CA GLU A 274 16.14 31.87 27.64
C GLU A 274 15.48 30.49 27.74
N ASP A 275 15.43 29.78 26.60
CA ASP A 275 14.96 28.40 26.55
C ASP A 275 16.03 27.45 27.13
N PRO A 276 15.65 26.54 28.04
CA PRO A 276 16.57 25.62 28.68
C PRO A 276 17.04 24.53 27.70
N LYS A 277 18.19 23.94 28.00
CA LYS A 277 18.68 22.72 27.33
C LYS A 277 18.16 21.48 28.06
N LEU A 278 17.98 20.40 27.32
CA LEU A 278 17.62 19.11 27.88
C LEU A 278 18.84 18.46 28.56
N GLU A 279 19.08 18.82 29.81
CA GLU A 279 20.18 18.31 30.64
C GLU A 279 19.62 17.86 31.99
N ASN A 280 20.09 16.73 32.52
CA ASN A 280 19.69 16.25 33.84
C ASN A 280 20.62 16.84 34.88
N THR A 281 20.17 17.90 35.55
CA THR A 281 20.94 18.65 36.55
C THR A 281 20.59 18.26 37.99
N GLY A 282 19.53 17.46 38.17
CA GLY A 282 18.95 17.12 39.47
C GLY A 282 18.17 18.27 40.11
N ASN A 283 17.87 19.33 39.34
CA ASN A 283 17.20 20.52 39.85
C ASN A 283 15.66 20.34 39.85
N ILE A 284 14.97 21.08 40.71
CA ILE A 284 13.51 21.07 40.82
C ILE A 284 12.80 21.48 39.52
N VAL A 285 13.52 22.16 38.63
CA VAL A 285 13.02 22.65 37.33
C VAL A 285 13.14 21.59 36.23
N ASP A 286 14.01 20.58 36.37
CA ASP A 286 14.25 19.57 35.34
C ASP A 286 12.98 18.84 34.85
N PRO A 287 12.02 18.45 35.73
CA PRO A 287 10.74 17.90 35.31
C PRO A 287 9.95 18.82 34.36
N TYR A 288 10.04 20.13 34.57
CA TYR A 288 9.36 21.14 33.76
C TYR A 288 10.08 21.37 32.44
N ILE A 289 11.41 21.25 32.41
CA ILE A 289 12.21 21.23 31.17
C ILE A 289 11.79 20.01 30.32
N ASN A 290 11.68 18.82 30.91
CA ASN A 290 11.18 17.63 30.21
C ASN A 290 9.76 17.85 29.66
N LEU A 291 8.87 18.42 30.47
CA LEU A 291 7.52 18.80 30.02
C LEU A 291 7.57 19.79 28.85
N TYR A 292 8.43 20.80 28.89
CA TYR A 292 8.59 21.79 27.81
C TYR A 292 8.98 21.14 26.48
N PHE A 293 9.98 20.25 26.49
CA PHE A 293 10.38 19.52 25.29
C PHE A 293 9.29 18.55 24.82
N LEU A 294 8.58 17.90 25.75
CA LEU A 294 7.45 17.04 25.42
C LEU A 294 6.32 17.82 24.74
N LEU A 295 5.98 19.03 25.21
CA LEU A 295 4.95 19.89 24.63
C LEU A 295 5.31 20.32 23.20
N LYS A 296 6.58 20.68 22.95
CA LYS A 296 7.04 21.02 21.59
C LYS A 296 6.95 19.83 20.65
N TYR A 297 7.52 18.70 21.07
CA TYR A 297 7.53 17.47 20.29
C TYR A 297 6.10 16.96 20.02
N SER A 298 5.20 17.05 21.00
CA SER A 298 3.83 16.58 20.84
C SER A 298 3.01 17.42 19.87
N LEU A 299 3.23 18.74 19.80
CA LEU A 299 2.61 19.58 18.77
C LEU A 299 3.12 19.25 17.36
N ASP A 300 4.43 18.98 17.22
CA ASP A 300 5.02 18.50 15.96
C ASP A 300 4.39 17.17 15.53
N PHE A 301 4.28 16.21 16.45
CA PHE A 301 3.60 14.95 16.23
C PHE A 301 2.13 15.16 15.83
N CYS A 302 1.36 15.99 16.54
CA CYS A 302 -0.05 16.22 16.23
C CYS A 302 -0.25 16.80 14.82
N ALA A 303 0.62 17.74 14.41
CA ALA A 303 0.59 18.30 13.07
C ALA A 303 0.94 17.26 11.99
N HIS A 304 1.98 16.46 12.25
CA HIS A 304 2.37 15.37 11.35
C HIS A 304 1.28 14.31 11.23
N TYR A 305 0.69 13.88 12.35
CA TYR A 305 -0.42 12.93 12.40
C TYR A 305 -1.59 13.40 11.53
N ARG A 306 -2.02 14.65 11.67
CA ARG A 306 -3.09 15.22 10.83
C ARG A 306 -2.75 15.20 9.34
N THR A 307 -1.51 15.56 9.01
CA THR A 307 -1.02 15.53 7.61
C THR A 307 -1.04 14.11 7.03
N GLU A 308 -0.63 13.10 7.80
CA GLU A 308 -0.67 11.71 7.37
C GLU A 308 -2.12 11.22 7.20
N ILE A 309 -3.03 11.54 8.12
CA ILE A 309 -4.45 11.22 7.97
C ILE A 309 -5.03 11.84 6.69
N ASP A 310 -4.70 13.10 6.40
CA ASP A 310 -5.20 13.76 5.19
C ASP A 310 -4.64 13.10 3.91
N LYS A 311 -3.39 12.58 3.93
CA LYS A 311 -2.87 11.75 2.84
C LYS A 311 -3.67 10.44 2.70
N ILE A 312 -3.97 9.77 3.81
CA ILE A 312 -4.75 8.52 3.80
C ILE A 312 -6.15 8.75 3.25
N VAL A 313 -6.81 9.86 3.60
CA VAL A 313 -8.14 10.21 3.08
C VAL A 313 -8.10 10.39 1.56
N ASN A 314 -7.05 11.01 1.03
CA ASN A 314 -6.89 11.30 -0.40
C ASN A 314 -6.27 10.14 -1.19
N ASP A 315 -5.86 9.05 -0.54
CA ASP A 315 -5.23 7.91 -1.19
C ASP A 315 -6.26 7.07 -1.98
N THR A 316 -6.06 6.98 -3.28
CA THR A 316 -6.92 6.20 -4.19
C THR A 316 -6.64 4.70 -4.12
N GLY A 317 -5.52 4.28 -3.52
CA GLY A 317 -5.09 2.90 -3.45
C GLY A 317 -4.17 2.48 -4.59
N PRO A 318 -3.93 1.17 -4.77
CA PRO A 318 -3.05 0.65 -5.81
C PRO A 318 -3.58 1.02 -7.20
N THR A 319 -2.65 1.35 -8.10
CA THR A 319 -2.92 1.63 -9.52
C THR A 319 -2.70 0.37 -10.36
N GLU A 320 -3.43 0.24 -11.47
CA GLU A 320 -3.30 -0.88 -12.43
C GLU A 320 -1.94 -0.93 -13.13
#